data_AF-A0AA91T4I8-F1
#
_entry.id   AF-A0AA91T4I8-F1
#
_cell.length_a   1.000
_cell.length_b   1.000
_cell.length_c   1.000
_cell.angle_alpha   90.00
_cell.angle_beta   90.00
_cell.angle_gamma   90.00
#
_symmetry.space_group_name_H-M   'P 1'
#
loop_
_entity.id
_entity.type
_entity.pdbx_description
1 polymer ?
#
loop_
_entity_poly.entity_id
_entity_poly.type
_entity_poly.pdbx_seq_one_letter_code
_entity_poly.pdbx_strand_id
1 'polypeptide(L)'
;MSPPTPVLSRAEVSRRYEKQLSDPAKYNCSLKSISQNECTFRVSPDSSTVQETICIPFKRLFQRCLVPYVKKVNGKKEKASRWVNIEITDAETNEPVRARYGEEVKRFLEAEQDLVRWMDATMRKQD
;
A
#
# COMPACT_ATOMS: atom_id res chain seq x y z
N MET A 1 23.54 -5.96 2.17
CA MET A 1 22.07 -6.08 2.08
C MET A 1 21.48 -4.67 2.12
N SER A 2 20.50 -4.35 1.28
CA SER A 2 19.79 -3.06 1.40
C SER A 2 18.95 -3.07 2.68
N PRO A 3 18.90 -1.98 3.46
CA PRO A 3 18.01 -1.90 4.61
C PRO A 3 16.55 -2.10 4.16
N PRO A 4 15.69 -2.65 5.04
CA PRO A 4 14.28 -2.83 4.74
C PRO A 4 13.64 -1.49 4.39
N THR A 5 12.78 -1.50 3.37
CA THR A 5 12.01 -0.31 3.00
C THR A 5 10.96 -0.07 4.09
N PRO A 6 10.94 1.09 4.76
CA PRO A 6 9.98 1.34 5.82
C PRO A 6 8.57 1.42 5.25
N VAL A 7 7.66 0.65 5.82
CA VAL A 7 6.21 0.75 5.56
C VAL A 7 5.68 1.89 6.43
N LEU A 8 5.07 2.90 5.82
CA LEU A 8 4.56 4.08 6.51
C LEU A 8 3.04 4.04 6.55
N SER A 9 2.49 4.35 7.72
CA SER A 9 1.05 4.62 7.85
C SER A 9 0.67 5.92 7.13
N ARG A 10 -0.62 6.07 6.83
CA ARG A 10 -1.17 7.28 6.19
C ARG A 10 -0.85 8.57 6.98
N ALA A 11 -0.91 8.50 8.31
CA ALA A 11 -0.59 9.62 9.17
C ALA A 11 0.90 10.01 9.09
N GLU A 12 1.78 9.01 9.04
CA GLU A 12 3.22 9.24 8.87
C GLU A 12 3.57 9.79 7.50
N VAL A 13 2.91 9.30 6.44
CA VAL A 13 3.04 9.85 5.09
C VAL A 13 2.64 11.32 5.08
N SER A 14 1.48 11.64 5.65
CA SER A 14 0.96 13.03 5.71
C SER A 14 1.93 13.95 6.44
N ARG A 15 2.43 13.54 7.62
CA ARG A 15 3.40 14.31 8.39
C ARG A 15 4.75 14.45 7.69
N ARG A 16 5.25 13.38 7.06
CA ARG A 16 6.59 13.37 6.44
C ARG A 16 6.63 14.14 5.13
N TYR A 17 5.54 14.13 4.38
CA TYR A 17 5.46 14.70 3.03
C TYR A 17 4.46 15.86 2.91
N GLU A 18 4.06 16.46 4.03
CA GLU A 18 3.09 17.57 4.10
C GLU A 18 3.36 18.66 3.06
N LYS A 19 4.62 19.08 2.91
CA LYS A 19 5.02 20.12 1.95
C LYS A 19 4.82 19.72 0.49
N GLN A 20 5.09 18.46 0.17
CA GLN A 20 4.91 17.92 -1.19
C GLN A 20 3.43 17.71 -1.53
N LEU A 21 2.63 17.35 -0.52
CA LEU A 21 1.20 17.14 -0.65
C LEU A 21 0.43 18.47 -0.75
N SER A 22 0.86 19.50 -0.01
CA SER A 22 0.25 20.84 -0.03
C SER A 22 0.66 21.72 -1.21
N ASP A 23 1.88 21.57 -1.73
CA ASP A 23 2.36 22.32 -2.89
C ASP A 23 3.03 21.38 -3.93
N PRO A 24 2.23 20.60 -4.67
CA PRO A 24 2.74 19.66 -5.67
C PRO A 24 3.60 20.33 -6.76
N ALA A 25 3.24 21.56 -7.14
CA ALA A 25 3.89 22.29 -8.23
C ALA A 25 5.34 22.62 -7.90
N LYS A 26 5.61 23.12 -6.68
CA LYS A 26 6.96 23.44 -6.21
C LYS A 26 7.92 22.26 -6.21
N TYR A 27 7.40 21.04 -6.01
CA TYR A 27 8.21 19.82 -5.94
C TYR A 27 8.15 19.00 -7.24
N ASN A 28 7.73 19.59 -8.36
CA ASN A 28 7.61 18.93 -9.67
C ASN A 28 6.87 17.60 -9.58
N CYS A 29 5.81 17.56 -8.78
CA CYS A 29 5.07 16.34 -8.55
C CYS A 29 4.26 15.93 -9.78
N SER A 30 4.21 14.64 -10.07
CA SER A 30 3.34 14.07 -11.10
C SER A 30 2.52 12.92 -10.53
N LEU A 31 1.25 12.83 -10.95
CA LEU A 31 0.39 11.73 -10.55
C LEU A 31 0.75 10.48 -11.36
N LYS A 32 0.87 9.35 -10.65
CA LYS A 32 1.08 8.02 -11.21
C LYS A 32 0.05 7.07 -10.62
N SER A 33 -0.41 6.13 -11.43
CA SER A 33 -1.33 5.09 -10.99
C SER A 33 -0.79 3.73 -11.36
N ILE A 34 -1.03 2.75 -10.50
CA ILE A 34 -0.84 1.33 -10.80
C ILE A 34 -2.16 0.62 -10.51
N SER A 35 -2.60 -0.18 -11.47
CA SER A 35 -3.73 -1.09 -11.29
C SER A 35 -3.17 -2.48 -11.08
N GLN A 36 -3.54 -3.11 -9.98
CA GLN A 36 -3.14 -4.46 -9.62
C GLN A 36 -4.39 -5.23 -9.21
N ASN A 37 -4.29 -6.56 -9.11
CA ASN A 37 -5.33 -7.34 -8.44
C ASN A 37 -4.87 -7.59 -7.01
N GLU A 38 -5.75 -7.31 -6.06
CA GLU A 38 -5.57 -7.68 -4.65
C GLU A 38 -6.31 -9.01 -4.44
N CYS A 39 -5.60 -10.01 -3.90
CA CYS A 39 -6.08 -11.38 -3.83
C CYS A 39 -6.06 -11.90 -2.39
N THR A 40 -7.09 -12.65 -2.03
CA THR A 40 -7.20 -13.35 -0.75
C THR A 40 -7.58 -14.82 -0.99
N PHE A 41 -7.49 -15.63 0.06
CA PHE A 41 -7.75 -17.06 0.03
C PHE A 41 -8.88 -17.40 0.99
N ARG A 42 -9.88 -18.13 0.48
CA ARG A 42 -10.83 -18.82 1.32
C ARG A 42 -10.24 -20.16 1.75
N VAL A 43 -10.04 -20.35 3.04
CA VAL A 43 -9.49 -21.58 3.61
C VAL A 43 -10.62 -22.48 4.10
N SER A 44 -10.54 -23.77 3.80
CA SER A 44 -11.48 -24.77 4.32
C SER A 44 -11.30 -24.91 5.83
N PRO A 45 -12.40 -24.84 6.63
CA PRO A 45 -12.34 -25.02 8.09
C PRO A 45 -11.74 -26.36 8.52
N ASP A 46 -11.93 -27.39 7.70
CA ASP A 46 -11.69 -28.79 8.09
C ASP A 46 -10.36 -29.35 7.58
N SER A 47 -9.74 -28.74 6.57
CA SER A 47 -8.58 -29.33 5.87
C SER A 47 -7.36 -28.44 5.73
N SER A 48 -7.39 -27.20 6.24
CA SER A 48 -6.29 -26.21 6.04
C SER A 48 -5.87 -26.04 4.57
N THR A 49 -6.76 -26.38 3.63
CA THR A 49 -6.53 -26.23 2.20
C THR A 49 -7.20 -24.95 1.69
N VAL A 50 -6.58 -24.33 0.69
CA VAL A 50 -7.18 -23.21 -0.04
C VAL A 50 -8.32 -23.76 -0.88
N GLN A 51 -9.55 -23.31 -0.60
CA GLN A 51 -10.76 -23.68 -1.33
C GLN A 51 -10.98 -22.77 -2.55
N GLU A 52 -10.71 -21.48 -2.41
CA GLU A 52 -10.93 -20.48 -3.45
C GLU A 52 -9.89 -19.36 -3.34
N THR A 53 -9.46 -18.82 -4.49
CA THR A 53 -8.71 -17.57 -4.56
C THR A 53 -9.61 -16.49 -5.13
N ILE A 54 -9.81 -15.42 -4.37
CA ILE A 54 -10.67 -14.29 -4.74
C ILE A 54 -9.76 -13.11 -5.03
N CYS A 55 -9.81 -12.57 -6.25
CA CYS A 55 -9.02 -11.42 -6.66
C CYS A 55 -9.92 -10.28 -7.13
N ILE A 56 -9.70 -9.08 -6.60
CA ILE A 56 -10.42 -7.86 -6.99
C ILE A 56 -9.45 -6.85 -7.60
N PRO A 57 -9.84 -6.12 -8.66
CA PRO A 57 -9.00 -5.06 -9.20
C PRO A 57 -8.89 -3.94 -8.16
N PHE A 58 -7.69 -3.47 -7.91
CA PHE A 58 -7.39 -2.40 -6.97
C PHE A 58 -6.41 -1.40 -7.59
N LYS A 59 -6.76 -0.12 -7.53
CA LYS A 59 -5.96 0.98 -8.02
C LYS A 59 -5.21 1.64 -6.86
N ARG A 60 -3.89 1.71 -6.98
CA ARG A 60 -3.05 2.53 -6.09
C ARG A 60 -2.63 3.80 -6.82
N LEU A 61 -2.69 4.92 -6.10
CA LEU A 61 -2.28 6.23 -6.60
C LEU A 61 -1.03 6.71 -5.87
N PHE A 62 -0.10 7.24 -6.64
CA PHE A 62 1.16 7.76 -6.15
C PHE A 62 1.39 9.17 -6.69
N GLN A 63 1.85 10.05 -5.81
CA GLN A 63 2.40 11.33 -6.19
C GLN A 63 3.93 11.21 -6.23
N ARG A 64 4.51 11.30 -7.44
CA ARG A 64 5.96 11.22 -7.64
C ARG A 64 6.55 12.63 -7.63
N CYS A 65 7.30 12.97 -6.59
CA CYS A 65 7.83 14.32 -6.34
C CYS A 65 9.35 14.35 -6.31
N LEU A 66 9.93 15.49 -6.71
CA LEU A 66 11.36 15.77 -6.63
C LEU A 66 11.66 16.47 -5.30
N VAL A 67 12.24 15.73 -4.35
CA VAL A 67 12.46 16.19 -2.98
C VAL A 67 13.93 16.51 -2.74
N PRO A 68 14.27 17.69 -2.19
CA PRO A 68 15.63 18.03 -1.84
C PRO A 68 16.11 17.19 -0.65
N TYR A 69 17.37 16.77 -0.69
CA TYR A 69 18.04 16.08 0.40
C TYR A 69 19.51 16.50 0.47
N VAL A 70 20.15 16.22 1.61
CA VAL A 70 21.59 16.48 1.80
C VAL A 70 22.33 15.16 1.70
N LYS A 71 23.29 15.06 0.79
CA LYS A 71 24.23 13.93 0.70
C LYS A 71 25.58 14.37 1.24
N LYS A 72 26.35 13.43 1.81
CA LYS A 72 27.76 13.64 2.13
C LYS A 72 28.61 13.06 1.01
N VAL A 73 29.45 13.88 0.40
CA VAL A 73 30.43 13.46 -0.61
C VAL A 73 31.79 13.95 -0.12
N ASN A 74 32.75 13.04 0.05
CA ASN A 74 34.10 13.35 0.55
C ASN A 74 34.10 14.20 1.84
N GLY A 75 33.22 13.87 2.79
CA GLY A 75 33.07 14.59 4.06
C GLY A 75 32.32 15.94 3.97
N LYS A 76 32.04 16.46 2.78
CA LYS A 76 31.30 17.70 2.57
C LYS A 76 29.81 17.45 2.36
N LYS A 77 28.97 18.32 2.92
CA LYS A 77 27.50 18.29 2.72
C LYS A 77 27.18 18.97 1.40
N GLU A 78 26.54 18.25 0.49
CA GLU A 78 26.03 18.75 -0.78
C GLU A 78 24.51 18.67 -0.83
N LYS A 79 23.87 19.71 -1.37
CA LYS A 79 22.44 19.70 -1.66
C LYS A 79 22.20 18.95 -2.96
N ALA A 80 21.27 18.00 -2.94
CA ALA A 80 20.83 17.24 -4.10
C ALA A 80 19.31 17.08 -4.06
N SER A 81 18.74 16.50 -5.11
CA SER A 81 17.32 16.17 -5.18
C SER A 81 17.13 14.72 -5.59
N ARG A 82 16.06 14.08 -5.10
CA ARG A 82 15.72 12.70 -5.45
C ARG A 82 14.22 12.58 -5.72
N TRP A 83 13.86 11.68 -6.62
CA TRP A 83 12.46 11.30 -6.82
C TRP A 83 11.99 10.41 -5.67
N VAL A 84 10.83 10.73 -5.12
CA VAL A 84 10.13 9.90 -4.14
C VAL A 84 8.72 9.63 -4.65
N ASN A 85 8.23 8.41 -4.45
CA ASN A 85 6.83 8.07 -4.70
C ASN A 85 6.11 8.13 -3.35
N ILE A 86 5.09 8.96 -3.25
CA ILE A 86 4.26 9.13 -2.06
C ILE A 86 2.92 8.48 -2.37
N GLU A 87 2.56 7.42 -1.65
CA GLU A 87 1.24 6.82 -1.82
C GLU A 87 0.16 7.76 -1.30
N ILE A 88 -0.82 8.05 -2.14
CA ILE A 88 -1.98 8.91 -1.84
C ILE A 88 -3.30 8.19 -2.09
N THR A 89 -3.27 6.86 -2.23
CA THR A 89 -4.46 6.01 -2.34
C THR A 89 -5.39 6.25 -1.15
N ASP A 90 -6.70 6.37 -1.41
CA ASP A 90 -7.72 6.55 -0.38
C ASP A 90 -9.00 5.73 -0.65
N ALA A 91 -9.97 5.89 0.24
CA ALA A 91 -11.23 5.13 0.17
C ALA A 91 -12.06 5.47 -1.07
N GLU A 92 -11.88 6.65 -1.66
CA GLU A 92 -12.62 7.14 -2.84
C GLU A 92 -11.94 6.74 -4.14
N THR A 93 -10.62 6.53 -4.11
CA THR A 93 -9.79 6.13 -5.26
C THR A 93 -10.36 4.91 -6.01
N ASN A 94 -11.02 4.00 -5.30
CA ASN A 94 -11.59 2.77 -5.82
C ASN A 94 -13.13 2.71 -5.71
N GLU A 95 -13.80 3.84 -5.50
CA GLU A 95 -15.27 3.90 -5.41
C GLU A 95 -15.96 3.30 -6.65
N PRO A 96 -15.55 3.59 -7.90
CA PRO A 96 -16.19 2.99 -9.08
C PRO A 96 -16.04 1.46 -9.14
N VAL A 97 -14.92 0.94 -8.63
CA VAL A 97 -14.69 -0.51 -8.52
C VAL A 97 -15.64 -1.10 -7.48
N ARG A 98 -15.75 -0.46 -6.32
CA ARG A 98 -16.67 -0.91 -5.25
C ARG A 98 -18.12 -0.92 -5.71
N ALA A 99 -18.54 0.10 -6.46
CA ALA A 99 -19.89 0.17 -7.03
C ALA A 99 -20.17 -0.95 -8.04
N ARG A 100 -19.15 -1.35 -8.82
CA ARG A 100 -19.28 -2.38 -9.86
C ARG A 100 -19.16 -3.82 -9.33
N TYR A 101 -18.31 -4.04 -8.32
CA TYR A 101 -17.94 -5.37 -7.82
C TYR A 101 -18.30 -5.54 -6.34
N GLY A 102 -19.39 -4.92 -5.88
CA GLY A 102 -19.73 -4.84 -4.46
C GLY A 102 -19.87 -6.20 -3.77
N GLU A 103 -20.48 -7.17 -4.44
CA GLU A 103 -20.62 -8.54 -3.93
C GLU A 103 -19.28 -9.26 -3.84
N GLU A 104 -18.42 -9.15 -4.87
CA GLU A 104 -17.07 -9.73 -4.85
C GLU A 104 -16.19 -9.08 -3.79
N VAL A 105 -16.32 -7.76 -3.57
CA VAL A 105 -15.60 -7.05 -2.50
C VAL A 105 -16.07 -7.54 -1.13
N LYS A 106 -17.36 -7.77 -0.93
CA LYS A 106 -17.89 -8.32 0.33
C LYS A 106 -17.33 -9.73 0.57
N ARG A 107 -17.40 -10.61 -0.43
CA ARG A 107 -16.84 -11.97 -0.38
C ARG A 107 -15.34 -11.96 -0.09
N PHE A 108 -14.61 -11.03 -0.71
CA PHE A 108 -13.18 -10.83 -0.47
C PHE A 108 -12.91 -10.48 1.00
N LEU A 109 -13.62 -9.49 1.55
CA LEU A 109 -13.41 -9.04 2.93
C LEU A 109 -13.77 -10.11 3.96
N GLU A 110 -14.82 -10.90 3.69
CA GLU A 110 -15.18 -12.06 4.52
C GLU A 110 -14.07 -13.13 4.50
N ALA A 111 -13.56 -13.48 3.31
CA ALA A 111 -12.47 -14.44 3.18
C ALA A 111 -11.18 -13.97 3.86
N GLU A 112 -10.87 -12.67 3.80
CA GLU A 112 -9.70 -12.09 4.47
C GLU A 112 -9.82 -12.20 6.00
N GLN A 113 -11.00 -11.93 6.56
CA GLN A 113 -11.23 -12.09 8.00
C GLN A 113 -11.08 -13.55 8.45
N ASP A 114 -11.61 -14.49 7.67
CA ASP A 114 -11.49 -15.91 7.95
C ASP A 114 -10.03 -16.37 7.87
N LEU A 115 -9.28 -15.89 6.88
CA LEU A 115 -7.85 -16.17 6.72
C LEU A 115 -7.04 -15.66 7.92
N VAL A 116 -7.27 -14.42 8.37
CA VAL A 116 -6.59 -13.86 9.55
C VAL A 116 -6.88 -14.70 10.80
N ARG A 117 -8.15 -15.06 11.03
CA ARG A 117 -8.53 -15.92 12.17
C ARG A 117 -7.83 -17.28 12.11
N TRP A 118 -7.75 -17.88 10.94
CA TRP A 118 -7.07 -19.16 10.74
C TRP A 118 -5.56 -19.04 10.98
N MET A 119 -4.91 -17.98 10.48
CA MET A 119 -3.49 -17.72 10.71
C MET A 119 -3.19 -17.56 12.20
N ASP A 120 -3.98 -16.74 12.91
CA ASP A 120 -3.85 -16.54 14.35
C ASP A 120 -4.00 -17.85 15.14
N ALA A 121 -5.01 -18.65 14.80
CA ALA A 121 -5.25 -19.95 15.44
C ALA A 121 -4.12 -20.96 15.18
N THR A 122 -3.47 -20.88 14.01
CA THR A 122 -2.38 -21.76 13.62
C THR A 122 -1.08 -21.37 14.34
N MET A 123 -0.78 -20.07 14.43
CA MET A 123 0.39 -19.56 15.15
C MET A 123 0.31 -19.92 16.64
N ARG A 124 -0.86 -19.80 17.27
CA ARG A 124 -1.07 -20.18 18.69
C ARG A 124 -0.93 -21.68 18.99
N LYS A 125 -1.02 -22.56 17.98
CA LYS A 125 -0.83 -24.00 18.15
C LYS A 125 0.63 -24.44 18.04
N GLN A 126 1.51 -23.56 17.57
CA GLN A 126 2.94 -23.83 17.39
C GLN A 126 3.80 -23.37 18.59
N ASP A 127 3.22 -22.58 19.49
CA ASP A 127 3.78 -22.19 20.79
C ASP A 127 3.40 -23.21 21.89
#